data_AF-A0A2V6MZD7-F1
#
_entry.id   AF-A0A2V6MZD7-F1
#
_cell.length_a   1.000
_cell.length_b   1.000
_cell.length_c   1.000
_cell.angle_alpha   90.00
_cell.angle_beta   90.00
_cell.angle_gamma   90.00
#
_symmetry.space_group_name_H-M   'P 1'
#
loop_
_entity.id
_entity.type
_entity.pdbx_description
1 polymer ?
#
loop_
_entity_poly.entity_id
_entity_poly.type
_entity_poly.pdbx_seq_one_letter_code
_entity_poly.pdbx_strand_id
1 'polypeptide(L)'
;MKKIAARKITSANRSIFAHACRAVAFGVGGSIFALAQIAHAQPPPDDTARFLAGMPLPKNSPLASLTSDPTWQEHTANFEQAFAKLNTRQLAKLHAWEAQYFPEARNQVPVVFYMFSGPDFLYVDQFFPNASVYILCGKESMGPPPDPLQIGNLGSALHNLEQEMYSSLRFSFFITKDMKVSLDSQELKGTLPILYVFLARADKSITDVSFGSLSSGGQFQQSRGGGANGVRINYIDNHSGQQQTLYYFTTDISDGGLASSGFLRFCDHFGVGSSFLKSSSYLMFEQGFSRIRNFIIDHSATIVQDDAGIPLADFNRDKWNIRVFGTYIGPIEIFKQHYQPKLNEIFEQSGPPPIEFNFGYRWNYKESHVIVATRN
;
A
#
# COMPACT_ATOMS: atom_id res chain seq x y z
N MET A 1 18.92 19.38 -56.68
CA MET A 1 18.00 19.60 -57.83
C MET A 1 17.41 18.27 -58.27
N LYS A 2 16.11 18.27 -58.61
CA LYS A 2 15.30 17.24 -59.29
C LYS A 2 14.80 16.03 -58.47
N LYS A 3 13.55 16.18 -57.99
CA LYS A 3 12.51 15.13 -57.91
C LYS A 3 12.07 14.73 -59.32
N ILE A 4 11.78 13.44 -59.54
CA ILE A 4 10.79 12.85 -60.46
C ILE A 4 10.55 11.41 -59.94
N ALA A 5 9.42 10.71 -60.01
CA ALA A 5 7.97 10.95 -59.94
C ALA A 5 7.34 9.52 -59.96
N ALA A 6 6.12 9.39 -59.45
CA ALA A 6 5.42 8.13 -59.26
C ALA A 6 4.84 7.50 -60.54
N ARG A 7 4.54 6.20 -60.48
CA ARG A 7 3.36 5.63 -61.17
C ARG A 7 2.84 4.36 -60.47
N LYS A 8 1.59 4.44 -59.98
CA LYS A 8 0.68 3.33 -59.70
C LYS A 8 0.05 2.86 -61.02
N ILE A 9 -0.12 1.56 -61.22
CA ILE A 9 -1.23 0.98 -62.02
C ILE A 9 -1.72 -0.32 -61.34
N THR A 10 -3.04 -0.45 -61.35
CA THR A 10 -3.97 -1.38 -60.70
C THR A 10 -4.31 -2.64 -61.51
N SER A 11 -5.03 -3.57 -60.85
CA SER A 11 -5.95 -4.65 -61.32
C SER A 11 -5.47 -6.05 -60.90
N ALA A 12 -6.12 -6.77 -59.98
CA ALA A 12 -7.49 -7.34 -59.92
C ALA A 12 -7.61 -8.75 -60.55
N ASN A 13 -7.67 -9.75 -59.64
CA ASN A 13 -8.38 -11.04 -59.63
C ASN A 13 -8.64 -11.87 -60.90
N ARG A 14 -8.16 -13.13 -60.85
CA ARG A 14 -8.78 -14.39 -61.33
C ARG A 14 -8.14 -15.53 -60.49
N SER A 15 -8.73 -16.64 -60.09
CA SER A 15 -10.06 -17.27 -60.25
C SER A 15 -10.16 -18.44 -59.25
N ILE A 16 -11.39 -18.76 -58.89
CA ILE A 16 -11.88 -19.90 -58.10
C ILE A 16 -11.65 -21.24 -58.82
N PHE A 17 -11.34 -22.34 -58.11
CA PHE A 17 -12.05 -23.63 -58.25
C PHE A 17 -11.73 -24.57 -57.08
N ALA A 18 -12.78 -25.00 -56.38
CA ALA A 18 -12.78 -25.98 -55.31
C ALA A 18 -13.04 -27.39 -55.89
N HIS A 19 -12.52 -28.44 -55.25
CA HIS A 19 -13.04 -29.81 -55.32
C HIS A 19 -13.01 -30.43 -53.92
N ALA A 20 -14.12 -31.04 -53.52
CA ALA A 20 -14.33 -31.76 -52.27
C ALA A 20 -14.99 -33.13 -52.54
N CYS A 21 -14.93 -34.01 -51.53
CA CYS A 21 -15.47 -35.39 -51.36
C CYS A 21 -14.48 -36.52 -51.74
N ARG A 22 -14.29 -37.61 -50.97
CA ARG A 22 -15.14 -38.27 -49.96
C ARG A 22 -14.39 -39.39 -49.17
N ALA A 23 -14.84 -39.65 -47.91
CA ALA A 23 -14.89 -40.92 -47.11
C ALA A 23 -13.56 -41.63 -46.66
N VAL A 24 -13.25 -41.81 -45.34
CA VAL A 24 -13.74 -42.79 -44.29
C VAL A 24 -13.31 -44.24 -44.63
N ALA A 25 -12.68 -45.10 -43.81
CA ALA A 25 -12.20 -45.17 -42.41
C ALA A 25 -11.26 -46.39 -42.18
N PHE A 26 -10.86 -46.58 -40.91
CA PHE A 26 -10.26 -47.73 -40.21
C PHE A 26 -8.75 -47.72 -39.94
N GLY A 27 -8.43 -47.80 -38.65
CA GLY A 27 -7.16 -47.40 -38.07
C GLY A 27 -6.26 -48.52 -37.54
N VAL A 28 -5.21 -48.09 -36.86
CA VAL A 28 -4.39 -48.88 -35.92
C VAL A 28 -3.91 -47.91 -34.84
N GLY A 29 -3.99 -48.34 -33.58
CA GLY A 29 -3.69 -47.54 -32.40
C GLY A 29 -2.26 -47.01 -32.36
N GLY A 30 -2.16 -45.72 -32.07
CA GLY A 30 -0.97 -45.09 -31.53
C GLY A 30 -1.44 -44.18 -30.39
N SER A 31 -1.22 -44.60 -29.15
CA SER A 31 -1.48 -43.79 -27.97
C SER A 31 -0.60 -42.54 -28.02
N ILE A 32 -1.17 -41.42 -28.45
CA ILE A 32 -0.54 -40.11 -28.28
C ILE A 32 -0.70 -39.79 -26.79
N PHE A 33 0.32 -40.11 -26.00
CA PHE A 33 0.50 -39.48 -24.70
C PHE A 33 0.80 -38.00 -24.96
N ALA A 34 -0.25 -37.18 -24.99
CA ALA A 34 -0.12 -35.76 -24.77
C ALA A 34 0.40 -35.59 -23.33
N LEU A 35 1.70 -35.39 -23.19
CA LEU A 35 2.27 -34.80 -21.99
C LEU A 35 1.65 -33.39 -21.89
N ALA A 36 0.52 -33.30 -21.19
CA ALA A 36 0.05 -32.03 -20.68
C ALA A 36 1.18 -31.51 -19.79
N GLN A 37 1.94 -30.54 -20.28
CA GLN A 37 2.69 -29.66 -19.41
C GLN A 37 1.63 -29.08 -18.47
N ILE A 38 1.63 -29.54 -17.22
CA ILE A 38 0.92 -28.86 -16.16
C ILE A 38 1.66 -27.54 -16.05
N ALA A 39 1.16 -26.51 -16.73
CA ALA A 39 1.50 -25.16 -16.38
C ALA A 39 1.14 -25.05 -14.91
N HIS A 40 2.14 -24.97 -14.03
CA HIS A 40 1.90 -24.67 -12.63
C HIS A 40 1.16 -23.34 -12.61
N ALA A 41 -0.16 -23.40 -12.37
CA ALA A 41 -0.97 -22.21 -12.24
C ALA A 41 -0.35 -21.41 -11.09
N GLN A 42 0.01 -20.17 -11.38
CA GLN A 42 0.50 -19.26 -10.37
C GLN A 42 -0.53 -19.21 -9.22
N PRO A 43 -0.07 -19.25 -7.96
CA PRO A 43 -0.99 -19.23 -6.83
C PRO A 43 -1.86 -17.96 -6.90
N PRO A 44 -3.17 -18.07 -6.57
CA PRO A 44 -4.01 -16.89 -6.45
C PRO A 44 -3.38 -15.84 -5.53
N PRO A 45 -3.52 -14.53 -5.80
CA PRO A 45 -2.93 -13.50 -4.95
C PRO A 45 -3.35 -13.60 -3.47
N ASP A 46 -4.60 -14.00 -3.19
CA ASP A 46 -5.07 -14.21 -1.82
C ASP A 46 -4.36 -15.38 -1.12
N ASP A 47 -4.16 -16.49 -1.83
CA ASP A 47 -3.43 -17.64 -1.31
C ASP A 47 -1.99 -17.24 -0.97
N THR A 48 -1.35 -16.47 -1.85
CA THR A 48 -0.01 -15.93 -1.59
C THR A 48 -0.01 -15.00 -0.38
N ALA A 49 -0.99 -14.11 -0.24
CA ALA A 49 -1.08 -13.20 0.90
C ALA A 49 -1.28 -13.94 2.22
N ARG A 50 -2.19 -14.92 2.26
CA ARG A 50 -2.41 -15.78 3.42
C ARG A 50 -1.17 -16.61 3.76
N PHE A 51 -0.47 -17.14 2.75
CA PHE A 51 0.76 -17.91 2.97
C PHE A 51 1.85 -17.05 3.63
N LEU A 52 2.10 -15.86 3.08
CA LEU A 52 3.07 -14.91 3.63
C LEU A 52 2.66 -14.38 5.01
N ALA A 53 1.36 -14.34 5.30
CA ALA A 53 0.84 -13.93 6.59
C ALA A 53 0.88 -15.04 7.66
N GLY A 54 1.35 -16.24 7.32
CA GLY A 54 1.29 -17.42 8.20
C GLY A 54 -0.16 -17.76 8.57
N MET A 55 -1.08 -17.66 7.62
CA MET A 55 -2.52 -17.91 7.80
C MET A 55 -2.97 -19.20 7.08
N PRO A 56 -4.07 -19.83 7.53
CA PRO A 56 -4.62 -20.99 6.84
C PRO A 56 -4.97 -20.73 5.38
N LEU A 57 -4.63 -21.70 4.53
CA LEU A 57 -4.90 -21.69 3.09
C LEU A 57 -6.12 -22.55 2.74
N PRO A 58 -6.80 -22.26 1.61
CA PRO A 58 -7.73 -23.20 1.00
C PRO A 58 -7.09 -24.55 0.74
N LYS A 59 -7.82 -25.65 0.94
CA LYS A 59 -7.30 -27.03 0.79
C LYS A 59 -6.75 -27.33 -0.62
N ASN A 60 -7.30 -26.67 -1.64
CA ASN A 60 -6.90 -26.81 -3.04
C ASN A 60 -5.85 -25.79 -3.47
N SER A 61 -5.29 -25.00 -2.54
CA SER A 61 -4.25 -24.03 -2.85
C SER A 61 -3.01 -24.71 -3.44
N PRO A 62 -2.41 -24.17 -4.51
CA PRO A 62 -1.11 -24.62 -5.00
C PRO A 62 0.02 -24.53 -3.95
N LEU A 63 -0.16 -23.70 -2.92
CA LEU A 63 0.80 -23.51 -1.83
C LEU A 63 0.59 -24.50 -0.67
N ALA A 64 -0.46 -25.33 -0.71
CA ALA A 64 -0.83 -26.19 0.42
C ALA A 64 0.31 -27.14 0.85
N SER A 65 1.12 -27.65 -0.08
CA SER A 65 2.25 -28.52 0.26
C SER A 65 3.34 -27.81 1.05
N LEU A 66 3.54 -26.51 0.84
CA LEU A 66 4.53 -25.72 1.59
C LEU A 66 4.13 -25.53 3.06
N THR A 67 2.84 -25.65 3.39
CA THR A 67 2.35 -25.49 4.78
C THR A 67 2.75 -26.62 5.73
N SER A 68 3.22 -27.76 5.18
CA SER A 68 3.76 -28.87 5.98
C SER A 68 5.23 -28.67 6.35
N ASP A 69 5.90 -27.64 5.80
CA ASP A 69 7.27 -27.31 6.14
C ASP A 69 7.37 -26.80 7.59
N PRO A 70 8.25 -27.37 8.45
CA PRO A 70 8.41 -26.90 9.83
C PRO A 70 8.76 -25.41 9.94
N THR A 71 9.51 -24.86 8.98
CA THR A 71 9.87 -23.43 8.96
C THR A 71 8.66 -22.54 8.73
N TRP A 72 7.70 -22.96 7.91
CA TRP A 72 6.45 -22.24 7.70
C TRP A 72 5.52 -22.34 8.93
N GLN A 73 5.54 -23.48 9.63
CA GLN A 73 4.78 -23.65 10.88
C GLN A 73 5.32 -22.76 12.00
N GLU A 74 6.65 -22.66 12.11
CA GLU A 74 7.30 -21.73 13.05
C GLU A 74 6.95 -20.27 12.71
N HIS A 75 7.03 -19.90 11.43
CA HIS A 75 6.62 -18.59 10.93
C HIS A 75 5.17 -18.25 11.29
N THR A 76 4.26 -19.21 11.09
CA THR A 76 2.84 -19.08 11.46
C THR A 76 2.67 -18.79 12.95
N ALA A 77 3.36 -19.55 13.82
CA ALA A 77 3.30 -19.33 15.27
C ALA A 77 3.89 -17.96 15.68
N ASN A 78 4.99 -17.54 15.04
CA ASN A 78 5.63 -16.25 15.29
C ASN A 78 4.70 -15.09 14.94
N PHE A 79 4.13 -15.09 13.73
CA PHE A 79 3.20 -14.06 13.30
C PHE A 79 1.91 -14.07 14.11
N GLU A 80 1.35 -15.23 14.45
CA GLU A 80 0.17 -15.29 15.31
C GLU A 80 0.42 -14.61 16.66
N GLN A 81 1.57 -14.89 17.29
CA GLN A 81 1.94 -14.24 18.53
C GLN A 81 2.17 -12.72 18.36
N ALA A 82 2.81 -12.30 17.26
CA ALA A 82 3.09 -10.90 16.99
C ALA A 82 1.80 -10.09 16.76
N PHE A 83 0.89 -10.58 15.91
CA PHE A 83 -0.38 -9.93 15.62
C PHE A 83 -1.34 -9.95 16.82
N ALA A 84 -1.38 -11.04 17.61
CA ALA A 84 -2.16 -11.05 18.85
C ALA A 84 -1.67 -9.97 19.85
N LYS A 85 -0.36 -9.78 19.98
CA LYS A 85 0.24 -8.71 20.80
C LYS A 85 -0.09 -7.33 20.23
N LEU A 86 0.03 -7.12 18.92
CA LEU A 86 -0.34 -5.88 18.25
C LEU A 86 -1.81 -5.52 18.50
N ASN A 87 -2.72 -6.48 18.29
CA ASN A 87 -4.16 -6.27 18.49
C ASN A 87 -4.48 -5.84 19.92
N THR A 88 -3.96 -6.57 20.91
CA THR A 88 -4.25 -6.30 22.33
C THR A 88 -3.60 -5.01 22.85
N ARG A 89 -2.36 -4.71 22.41
CA ARG A 89 -1.59 -3.56 22.91
C ARG A 89 -1.81 -2.27 22.14
N GLN A 90 -2.31 -2.33 20.91
CA GLN A 90 -2.40 -1.17 20.03
C GLN A 90 -3.81 -1.05 19.43
N LEU A 91 -4.24 -2.00 18.61
CA LEU A 91 -5.42 -1.79 17.77
C LEU A 91 -6.72 -1.72 18.58
N ALA A 92 -6.90 -2.58 19.58
CA ALA A 92 -8.07 -2.51 20.47
C ALA A 92 -8.15 -1.18 21.23
N LYS A 93 -6.99 -0.59 21.59
CA LYS A 93 -6.90 0.72 22.26
C LYS A 93 -7.20 1.86 21.30
N LEU A 94 -6.70 1.76 20.06
CA LEU A 94 -7.03 2.66 18.97
C LEU A 94 -8.54 2.66 18.69
N HIS A 95 -9.16 1.49 18.53
CA HIS A 95 -10.61 1.39 18.23
C HIS A 95 -11.49 1.94 19.36
N ALA A 96 -11.08 1.73 20.62
CA ALA A 96 -11.76 2.30 21.78
C ALA A 96 -11.67 3.84 21.78
N TRP A 97 -10.49 4.39 21.52
CA TRP A 97 -10.30 5.84 21.39
C TRP A 97 -11.08 6.41 20.19
N GLU A 98 -11.02 5.76 19.04
CA GLU A 98 -11.72 6.18 17.81
C GLU A 98 -13.23 6.22 18.04
N ALA A 99 -13.81 5.18 18.64
CA ALA A 99 -15.24 5.12 18.95
C ALA A 99 -15.69 6.27 19.88
N GLN A 100 -14.81 6.75 20.75
CA GLN A 100 -15.13 7.79 21.72
C GLN A 100 -14.89 9.20 21.18
N TYR A 101 -13.79 9.43 20.46
CA TYR A 101 -13.27 10.76 20.15
C TYR A 101 -13.21 11.09 18.66
N PHE A 102 -13.29 10.08 17.80
CA PHE A 102 -13.21 10.25 16.35
C PHE A 102 -14.19 9.31 15.59
N PRO A 103 -15.48 9.21 15.99
CA PRO A 103 -16.42 8.28 15.38
C PRO A 103 -16.68 8.55 13.89
N GLU A 104 -16.54 9.80 13.45
CA GLU A 104 -16.69 10.21 12.05
C GLU A 104 -15.63 9.62 11.11
N ALA A 105 -14.54 9.06 11.65
CA ALA A 105 -13.52 8.35 10.88
C ALA A 105 -14.07 7.11 10.16
N ARG A 106 -15.17 6.54 10.69
CA ARG A 106 -15.88 5.39 10.11
C ARG A 106 -16.90 5.77 9.05
N ASN A 107 -17.07 7.05 8.75
CA ASN A 107 -17.90 7.44 7.62
C ASN A 107 -17.26 6.94 6.32
N GLN A 108 -18.09 6.60 5.34
CA GLN A 108 -17.61 6.25 4.01
C GLN A 108 -16.82 7.43 3.44
N VAL A 109 -15.59 7.18 2.99
CA VAL A 109 -14.78 8.18 2.28
C VAL A 109 -14.44 7.67 0.88
N PRO A 110 -14.47 8.54 -0.15
CA PRO A 110 -14.19 8.11 -1.51
C PRO A 110 -12.72 7.69 -1.67
N VAL A 111 -11.81 8.41 -1.01
CA VAL A 111 -10.37 8.16 -1.09
C VAL A 111 -9.67 8.55 0.22
N VAL A 112 -8.63 7.81 0.57
CA VAL A 112 -7.66 8.18 1.60
C VAL A 112 -6.26 8.29 0.98
N PHE A 113 -5.64 9.44 1.18
CA PHE A 113 -4.27 9.74 0.77
C PHE A 113 -3.31 9.48 1.94
N TYR A 114 -2.43 8.48 1.83
CA TYR A 114 -1.35 8.27 2.80
C TYR A 114 0.00 8.51 2.13
N MET A 115 0.43 9.77 2.22
CA MET A 115 1.70 10.21 1.66
C MET A 115 2.82 9.87 2.64
N PHE A 116 4.00 9.52 2.12
CA PHE A 116 5.13 9.03 2.95
C PHE A 116 4.82 7.74 3.73
N SER A 117 3.95 6.88 3.19
CA SER A 117 3.39 5.73 3.92
C SER A 117 4.38 4.58 4.12
N GLY A 118 5.36 4.43 3.22
CA GLY A 118 5.99 3.12 3.04
C GLY A 118 4.92 2.03 2.82
N PRO A 119 5.15 0.78 3.26
CA PRO A 119 4.16 -0.30 3.15
C PRO A 119 3.12 -0.29 4.29
N ASP A 120 2.96 0.79 5.05
CA ASP A 120 2.03 0.84 6.18
C ASP A 120 0.57 0.97 5.73
N PHE A 121 -0.04 -0.14 5.35
CA PHE A 121 -1.48 -0.20 5.12
C PHE A 121 -2.27 -0.41 6.42
N LEU A 122 -1.67 -1.11 7.40
CA LEU A 122 -2.32 -1.50 8.64
C LEU A 122 -2.98 -0.30 9.33
N TYR A 123 -2.22 0.78 9.58
CA TYR A 123 -2.74 1.88 10.39
C TYR A 123 -3.74 2.76 9.65
N VAL A 124 -3.51 3.07 8.36
CA VAL A 124 -4.47 3.88 7.60
C VAL A 124 -5.83 3.20 7.51
N ASP A 125 -5.83 1.87 7.42
CA ASP A 125 -7.04 1.07 7.47
C ASP A 125 -7.74 1.12 8.83
N GLN A 126 -6.99 1.09 9.94
CA GLN A 126 -7.61 1.20 11.26
C GLN A 126 -8.24 2.57 11.51
N PHE A 127 -7.67 3.65 10.96
CA PHE A 127 -8.22 5.00 11.11
C PHE A 127 -9.33 5.31 10.11
N PHE A 128 -9.32 4.72 8.93
CA PHE A 128 -10.30 4.97 7.88
C PHE A 128 -10.75 3.65 7.24
N PRO A 129 -11.44 2.76 7.98
CA PRO A 129 -11.73 1.39 7.50
C PRO A 129 -12.69 1.36 6.31
N ASN A 130 -13.51 2.39 6.16
CA ASN A 130 -14.57 2.46 5.15
C ASN A 130 -14.19 3.32 3.92
N ALA A 131 -12.89 3.45 3.62
CA ALA A 131 -12.45 4.13 2.42
C ALA A 131 -12.64 3.26 1.18
N SER A 132 -13.18 3.82 0.10
CA SER A 132 -13.35 3.04 -1.14
C SER A 132 -12.00 2.81 -1.83
N VAL A 133 -11.11 3.79 -1.73
CA VAL A 133 -9.77 3.77 -2.35
C VAL A 133 -8.72 4.26 -1.35
N TYR A 134 -7.62 3.52 -1.23
CA TYR A 134 -6.42 3.94 -0.50
C TYR A 134 -5.31 4.23 -1.52
N ILE A 135 -4.66 5.38 -1.40
CA ILE A 135 -3.52 5.75 -2.23
C ILE A 135 -2.32 5.98 -1.32
N LEU A 136 -1.40 5.03 -1.34
CA LEU A 136 -0.15 5.02 -0.60
C LEU A 136 1.01 5.36 -1.52
N CYS A 137 2.05 6.03 -1.00
CA CYS A 137 3.28 6.22 -1.74
C CYS A 137 4.52 6.29 -0.85
N GLY A 138 5.63 5.80 -1.40
CA GLY A 138 6.94 5.80 -0.78
C GLY A 138 8.08 5.80 -1.81
N LYS A 139 9.32 5.88 -1.35
CA LYS A 139 10.51 5.76 -2.22
C LYS A 139 11.00 4.33 -2.35
N GLU A 140 10.47 3.43 -1.52
CA GLU A 140 10.80 2.03 -1.50
C GLU A 140 10.31 1.35 -2.79
N SER A 141 11.13 0.43 -3.31
CA SER A 141 10.73 -0.40 -4.45
C SER A 141 9.58 -1.32 -4.03
N MET A 142 8.59 -1.49 -4.91
CA MET A 142 7.55 -2.51 -4.73
C MET A 142 8.11 -3.93 -4.73
N GLY A 143 9.20 -4.16 -5.46
CA GLY A 143 9.68 -5.51 -5.77
C GLY A 143 8.81 -6.22 -6.83
N PRO A 144 9.18 -7.44 -7.22
CA PRO A 144 8.33 -8.29 -8.07
C PRO A 144 7.10 -8.79 -7.28
N PRO A 145 6.07 -9.31 -7.96
CA PRO A 145 5.03 -10.08 -7.29
C PRO A 145 5.67 -11.22 -6.47
N PRO A 146 5.26 -11.44 -5.22
CA PRO A 146 5.77 -12.56 -4.44
C PRO A 146 5.30 -13.89 -5.04
N ASP A 147 6.22 -14.84 -5.22
CA ASP A 147 5.93 -16.20 -5.66
C ASP A 147 6.58 -17.21 -4.69
N PRO A 148 5.84 -17.69 -3.68
CA PRO A 148 6.37 -18.63 -2.70
C PRO A 148 6.89 -19.95 -3.29
N LEU A 149 6.42 -20.37 -4.48
CA LEU A 149 6.88 -21.60 -5.13
C LEU A 149 8.28 -21.46 -5.75
N GLN A 150 8.78 -20.23 -5.91
CA GLN A 150 10.08 -19.93 -6.50
C GLN A 150 11.13 -19.53 -5.46
N ILE A 151 10.78 -19.59 -4.17
CA ILE A 151 11.71 -19.28 -3.09
C ILE A 151 12.64 -20.48 -2.88
N GLY A 152 13.95 -20.26 -3.03
CA GLY A 152 14.96 -21.28 -2.83
C GLY A 152 15.23 -21.58 -1.36
N ASN A 153 15.25 -20.55 -0.50
CA ASN A 153 15.42 -20.70 0.95
C ASN A 153 14.22 -20.12 1.71
N LEU A 154 13.16 -20.92 1.82
CA LEU A 154 11.91 -20.51 2.46
C LEU A 154 12.11 -19.99 3.89
N GLY A 155 12.89 -20.70 4.71
CA GLY A 155 13.15 -20.30 6.09
C GLY A 155 13.82 -18.92 6.19
N SER A 156 14.84 -18.66 5.37
CA SER A 156 15.49 -17.33 5.35
C SER A 156 14.58 -16.23 4.83
N ALA A 157 13.78 -16.51 3.80
CA ALA A 157 12.87 -15.53 3.23
C ALA A 157 11.77 -15.12 4.22
N LEU A 158 11.16 -16.09 4.90
CA LEU A 158 10.14 -15.83 5.93
C LEU A 158 10.73 -15.11 7.15
N HIS A 159 11.92 -15.51 7.60
CA HIS A 159 12.60 -14.82 8.69
C HIS A 159 12.92 -13.35 8.35
N ASN A 160 13.37 -13.07 7.13
CA ASN A 160 13.62 -11.70 6.68
C ASN A 160 12.33 -10.88 6.67
N LEU A 161 11.23 -11.45 6.17
CA LEU A 161 9.91 -10.80 6.21
C LEU A 161 9.48 -10.48 7.64
N GLU A 162 9.72 -11.39 8.59
CA GLU A 162 9.45 -11.16 10.01
C GLU A 162 10.27 -9.99 10.57
N GLN A 163 11.56 -9.92 10.26
CA GLN A 163 12.44 -8.84 10.72
C GLN A 163 12.02 -7.48 10.15
N GLU A 164 11.63 -7.43 8.87
CA GLU A 164 11.16 -6.19 8.24
C GLU A 164 9.89 -5.64 8.89
N MET A 165 8.98 -6.54 9.27
CA MET A 165 7.73 -6.16 9.90
C MET A 165 7.90 -5.90 11.40
N TYR A 166 8.96 -6.40 12.04
CA TYR A 166 9.16 -6.33 13.49
C TYR A 166 9.02 -4.92 14.04
N SER A 167 9.70 -3.94 13.43
CA SER A 167 9.66 -2.54 13.90
C SER A 167 8.27 -1.93 13.78
N SER A 168 7.56 -2.17 12.67
CA SER A 168 6.20 -1.65 12.49
C SER A 168 5.21 -2.31 13.47
N LEU A 169 5.30 -3.62 13.66
CA LEU A 169 4.43 -4.37 14.56
C LEU A 169 4.68 -4.04 16.05
N ARG A 170 5.92 -3.65 16.40
CA ARG A 170 6.30 -3.34 17.78
C ARG A 170 6.18 -1.86 18.12
N PHE A 171 6.55 -0.97 17.19
CA PHE A 171 6.74 0.46 17.46
C PHE A 171 5.78 1.38 16.70
N SER A 172 4.87 0.85 15.86
CA SER A 172 3.92 1.64 15.05
C SER A 172 4.56 2.39 13.87
N PHE A 173 5.85 2.22 13.57
CA PHE A 173 6.47 2.84 12.40
C PHE A 173 7.59 1.98 11.82
N PHE A 174 7.90 2.20 10.55
CA PHE A 174 9.04 1.59 9.90
C PHE A 174 10.29 2.48 10.01
N ILE A 175 11.47 1.86 10.12
CA ILE A 175 12.76 2.56 10.13
C ILE A 175 13.34 2.53 8.72
N THR A 176 13.32 3.67 8.01
CA THR A 176 13.66 3.78 6.58
C THR A 176 15.07 3.30 6.23
N LYS A 177 16.04 3.49 7.13
CA LYS A 177 17.43 3.03 6.93
C LYS A 177 17.50 1.51 6.88
N ASP A 178 16.77 0.84 7.77
CA ASP A 178 16.77 -0.61 7.88
C ASP A 178 15.96 -1.23 6.73
N MET A 179 14.82 -0.62 6.37
CA MET A 179 14.02 -1.02 5.21
C MET A 179 14.82 -1.03 3.90
N LYS A 180 15.60 0.03 3.63
CA LYS A 180 16.37 0.11 2.37
C LYS A 180 17.39 -1.03 2.24
N VAL A 181 18.02 -1.41 3.36
CA VAL A 181 19.06 -2.46 3.36
C VAL A 181 18.43 -3.84 3.16
N SER A 182 17.27 -4.08 3.77
CA SER A 182 16.65 -5.41 3.77
C SER A 182 15.73 -5.70 2.59
N LEU A 183 15.05 -4.68 2.04
CA LEU A 183 14.18 -4.84 0.86
C LEU A 183 14.97 -5.17 -0.43
N ASP A 184 16.31 -5.07 -0.40
CA ASP A 184 17.22 -5.46 -1.49
C ASP A 184 17.70 -6.94 -1.41
N SER A 185 17.37 -7.68 -0.33
CA SER A 185 17.77 -9.08 -0.09
C SER A 185 17.11 -10.07 -1.07
N GLN A 186 17.79 -11.16 -1.47
CA GLN A 186 17.50 -11.88 -2.73
C GLN A 186 16.05 -12.40 -2.93
N GLU A 187 15.28 -12.69 -1.88
CA GLU A 187 13.95 -13.31 -1.93
C GLU A 187 12.91 -12.45 -1.16
N LEU A 188 11.67 -12.35 -1.65
CA LEU A 188 10.60 -11.49 -1.10
C LEU A 188 10.99 -10.00 -0.97
N LYS A 189 11.53 -9.43 -2.05
CA LYS A 189 11.93 -8.01 -2.12
C LYS A 189 10.77 -7.04 -2.12
N GLY A 190 11.03 -5.83 -1.61
CA GLY A 190 10.19 -4.66 -1.76
C GLY A 190 8.95 -4.62 -0.84
N THR A 191 8.08 -3.63 -1.06
CA THR A 191 6.93 -3.37 -0.19
C THR A 191 5.77 -4.34 -0.36
N LEU A 192 5.69 -5.06 -1.48
CA LEU A 192 4.56 -5.91 -1.81
C LEU A 192 4.31 -7.06 -0.83
N PRO A 193 5.31 -7.87 -0.44
CA PRO A 193 5.11 -8.91 0.58
C PRO A 193 4.49 -8.36 1.87
N ILE A 194 4.93 -7.19 2.33
CA ILE A 194 4.43 -6.55 3.55
C ILE A 194 2.97 -6.10 3.37
N LEU A 195 2.63 -5.48 2.23
CA LEU A 195 1.25 -5.09 1.91
C LEU A 195 0.31 -6.30 1.87
N TYR A 196 0.77 -7.42 1.30
CA TYR A 196 0.02 -8.67 1.25
C TYR A 196 -0.25 -9.21 2.67
N VAL A 197 0.78 -9.23 3.53
CA VAL A 197 0.61 -9.65 4.93
C VAL A 197 -0.39 -8.76 5.64
N PHE A 198 -0.28 -7.43 5.52
CA PHE A 198 -1.20 -6.52 6.20
C PHE A 198 -2.64 -6.63 5.70
N LEU A 199 -2.86 -6.82 4.40
CA LEU A 199 -4.20 -7.07 3.86
C LEU A 199 -4.80 -8.36 4.45
N ALA A 200 -4.08 -9.49 4.38
CA ALA A 200 -4.57 -10.75 4.91
C ALA A 200 -4.81 -10.70 6.43
N ARG A 201 -3.90 -10.09 7.19
CA ARG A 201 -4.01 -9.95 8.65
C ARG A 201 -5.07 -8.95 9.11
N ALA A 202 -5.50 -8.05 8.22
CA ALA A 202 -6.65 -7.19 8.41
C ALA A 202 -7.96 -7.82 7.88
N ASP A 203 -7.99 -9.15 7.75
CA ASP A 203 -9.12 -9.94 7.25
C ASP A 203 -9.67 -9.47 5.89
N LYS A 204 -8.76 -9.19 4.96
CA LYS A 204 -9.11 -8.87 3.56
C LYS A 204 -8.70 -9.98 2.64
N SER A 205 -9.52 -10.20 1.63
CA SER A 205 -9.23 -11.15 0.57
C SER A 205 -8.87 -10.46 -0.74
N ILE A 206 -7.65 -10.71 -1.23
CA ILE A 206 -7.14 -10.09 -2.47
C ILE A 206 -7.79 -10.76 -3.68
N THR A 207 -8.39 -9.95 -4.55
CA THR A 207 -9.11 -10.43 -5.74
C THR A 207 -8.35 -10.23 -7.05
N ASP A 208 -7.59 -9.14 -7.17
CA ASP A 208 -6.79 -8.82 -8.35
C ASP A 208 -5.57 -7.99 -7.97
N VAL A 209 -4.46 -8.21 -8.68
CA VAL A 209 -3.23 -7.43 -8.54
C VAL A 209 -2.73 -7.05 -9.92
N SER A 210 -2.74 -5.75 -10.20
CA SER A 210 -2.36 -5.17 -11.48
C SER A 210 -1.12 -4.30 -11.32
N PHE A 211 -0.04 -4.62 -12.02
CA PHE A 211 1.21 -3.83 -12.01
C PHE A 211 1.22 -2.83 -13.15
N GLY A 212 1.76 -1.64 -12.91
CA GLY A 212 1.72 -0.59 -13.91
C GLY A 212 2.56 0.63 -13.58
N SER A 213 2.29 1.68 -14.33
CA SER A 213 2.85 3.01 -14.09
C SER A 213 1.84 4.09 -14.44
N LEU A 214 2.08 5.29 -13.94
CA LEU A 214 1.31 6.45 -14.32
C LEU A 214 1.77 6.98 -15.67
N SER A 215 0.80 7.33 -16.51
CA SER A 215 1.04 8.17 -17.68
C SER A 215 1.32 9.62 -17.25
N SER A 216 1.81 10.42 -18.19
CA SER A 216 1.94 11.87 -17.98
C SER A 216 0.59 12.51 -17.64
N GLY A 217 -0.55 11.96 -18.09
CA GLY A 217 -1.89 12.44 -17.74
C GLY A 217 -2.38 12.03 -16.35
N GLY A 218 -1.61 11.25 -15.58
CA GLY A 218 -2.04 10.74 -14.27
C GLY A 218 -3.01 9.55 -14.37
N GLN A 219 -3.06 8.86 -15.51
CA GLN A 219 -3.82 7.61 -15.65
C GLN A 219 -2.95 6.41 -15.32
N PHE A 220 -3.45 5.45 -14.53
CA PHE A 220 -2.78 4.18 -14.24
C PHE A 220 -2.88 3.23 -15.44
N GLN A 221 -1.72 2.80 -15.96
CA GLN A 221 -1.63 1.91 -17.11
C GLN A 221 -0.91 0.63 -16.70
N GLN A 222 -1.44 -0.54 -17.07
CA GLN A 222 -0.84 -1.85 -16.81
C GLN A 222 0.36 -2.13 -17.72
N SER A 223 1.25 -1.16 -17.83
CA SER A 223 2.46 -1.19 -18.62
C SER A 223 3.52 -0.35 -17.92
N ARG A 224 4.79 -0.71 -18.10
CA ARG A 224 5.89 0.16 -17.68
C ARG A 224 5.92 1.41 -18.56
N GLY A 225 6.17 2.55 -17.95
CA GLY A 225 6.12 3.87 -18.55
C GLY A 225 7.04 4.84 -17.84
N GLY A 226 7.00 6.11 -18.23
CA GLY A 226 7.90 7.15 -17.70
C GLY A 226 7.46 7.81 -16.39
N GLY A 227 6.23 7.56 -15.91
CA GLY A 227 5.73 8.12 -14.66
C GLY A 227 5.98 7.20 -13.45
N ALA A 228 5.29 7.49 -12.33
CA ALA A 228 5.43 6.70 -11.10
C ALA A 228 5.05 5.24 -11.35
N ASN A 229 5.93 4.31 -10.96
CA ASN A 229 5.60 2.90 -10.95
C ASN A 229 4.64 2.60 -9.80
N GLY A 230 3.66 1.74 -10.03
CA GLY A 230 2.69 1.40 -9.00
C GLY A 230 2.04 0.04 -9.20
N VAL A 231 1.29 -0.34 -8.17
CA VAL A 231 0.46 -1.54 -8.14
C VAL A 231 -0.95 -1.12 -7.73
N ARG A 232 -1.94 -1.75 -8.34
CA ARG A 232 -3.33 -1.72 -7.90
C ARG A 232 -3.70 -3.08 -7.34
N ILE A 233 -4.18 -3.11 -6.11
CA ILE A 233 -4.64 -4.30 -5.42
C ILE A 233 -6.13 -4.10 -5.16
N ASN A 234 -6.97 -4.90 -5.80
CA ASN A 234 -8.40 -4.93 -5.49
C ASN A 234 -8.65 -6.04 -4.47
N TYR A 235 -9.44 -5.75 -3.44
CA TYR A 235 -9.72 -6.71 -2.38
C TYR A 235 -11.14 -6.54 -1.84
N ILE A 236 -11.58 -7.55 -1.10
CA ILE A 236 -12.84 -7.53 -0.35
C ILE A 236 -12.49 -7.44 1.12
N ASP A 237 -13.10 -6.51 1.85
CA ASP A 237 -13.15 -6.56 3.30
C ASP A 237 -14.13 -7.67 3.71
N ASN A 238 -13.62 -8.72 4.36
CA ASN A 238 -14.44 -9.89 4.70
C ASN A 238 -15.48 -9.61 5.78
N HIS A 239 -15.30 -8.54 6.58
CA HIS A 239 -16.27 -8.15 7.59
C HIS A 239 -17.48 -7.44 6.99
N SER A 240 -17.24 -6.47 6.11
CA SER A 240 -18.29 -5.62 5.52
C SER A 240 -18.81 -6.13 4.17
N GLY A 241 -18.04 -6.97 3.49
CA GLY A 241 -18.27 -7.39 2.10
C GLY A 241 -17.98 -6.30 1.06
N GLN A 242 -17.42 -5.16 1.48
CA GLN A 242 -17.14 -4.04 0.57
C GLN A 242 -15.96 -4.36 -0.34
N GLN A 243 -16.08 -3.93 -1.60
CA GLN A 243 -14.98 -3.94 -2.55
C GLN A 243 -14.18 -2.65 -2.41
N GLN A 244 -12.89 -2.80 -2.13
CA GLN A 244 -11.97 -1.68 -1.93
C GLN A 244 -10.74 -1.82 -2.82
N THR A 245 -10.05 -0.70 -3.04
CA THR A 245 -8.84 -0.67 -3.86
C THR A 245 -7.69 -0.02 -3.11
N LEU A 246 -6.55 -0.69 -3.08
CA LEU A 246 -5.28 -0.12 -2.64
C LEU A 246 -4.40 0.15 -3.87
N TYR A 247 -3.97 1.41 -4.01
CA TYR A 247 -2.86 1.78 -4.87
C TYR A 247 -1.62 2.03 -4.01
N TYR A 248 -0.48 1.47 -4.42
CA TYR A 248 0.82 1.85 -3.90
C TYR A 248 1.72 2.32 -5.04
N PHE A 249 2.37 3.47 -4.87
CA PHE A 249 3.30 4.03 -5.85
C PHE A 249 4.71 4.20 -5.27
N THR A 250 5.71 3.73 -6.02
CA THR A 250 7.11 4.09 -5.81
C THR A 250 7.38 5.40 -6.55
N THR A 251 7.48 6.52 -5.83
CA THR A 251 7.68 7.84 -6.43
C THR A 251 8.40 8.80 -5.49
N ASP A 252 9.22 9.68 -6.05
CA ASP A 252 9.73 10.85 -5.33
C ASP A 252 8.63 11.93 -5.29
N ILE A 253 8.18 12.28 -4.08
CA ILE A 253 7.14 13.28 -3.85
C ILE A 253 7.68 14.65 -3.44
N SER A 254 8.99 14.90 -3.61
CA SER A 254 9.51 16.27 -3.62
C SER A 254 8.93 17.06 -4.79
N ASP A 255 8.95 18.38 -4.69
CA ASP A 255 8.42 19.27 -5.71
C ASP A 255 9.06 19.03 -7.09
N GLY A 256 10.34 18.66 -7.11
CA GLY A 256 11.05 18.23 -8.33
C GLY A 256 10.59 16.89 -8.85
N GLY A 257 10.45 15.88 -7.98
CA GLY A 257 9.97 14.54 -8.35
C GLY A 257 8.55 14.55 -8.92
N LEU A 258 7.66 15.34 -8.31
CA LEU A 258 6.26 15.47 -8.72
C LEU A 258 6.05 16.13 -10.10
N ALA A 259 7.05 16.82 -10.64
CA ALA A 259 6.93 17.45 -11.96
C ALA A 259 6.77 16.41 -13.09
N SER A 260 7.36 15.22 -12.92
CA SER A 260 7.43 14.18 -13.97
C SER A 260 6.64 12.91 -13.65
N SER A 261 6.23 12.70 -12.40
CA SER A 261 5.66 11.42 -11.96
C SER A 261 4.21 11.15 -12.40
N GLY A 262 3.43 12.19 -12.71
CA GLY A 262 1.97 12.08 -12.93
C GLY A 262 1.16 11.82 -11.66
N PHE A 263 1.81 11.71 -10.50
CA PHE A 263 1.20 11.26 -9.25
C PHE A 263 0.11 12.18 -8.72
N LEU A 264 0.36 13.48 -8.60
CA LEU A 264 -0.69 14.40 -8.12
C LEU A 264 -1.90 14.45 -9.06
N ARG A 265 -1.69 14.32 -10.38
CA ARG A 265 -2.80 14.24 -11.34
C ARG A 265 -3.61 12.96 -11.17
N PHE A 266 -2.96 11.85 -10.85
CA PHE A 266 -3.67 10.61 -10.51
C PHE A 266 -4.54 10.81 -9.26
N CYS A 267 -3.98 11.38 -8.20
CA CYS A 267 -4.71 11.65 -6.95
C CYS A 267 -5.89 12.62 -7.17
N ASP A 268 -5.69 13.66 -7.99
CA ASP A 268 -6.70 14.69 -8.30
C ASP A 268 -7.99 14.10 -8.92
N HIS A 269 -7.90 13.02 -9.71
CA HIS A 269 -9.08 12.35 -10.27
C HIS A 269 -10.04 11.78 -9.22
N PHE A 270 -9.58 11.55 -7.98
CA PHE A 270 -10.42 11.07 -6.88
C PHE A 270 -11.07 12.21 -6.08
N GLY A 271 -10.68 13.47 -6.34
CA GLY A 271 -11.24 14.64 -5.68
C GLY A 271 -10.84 14.76 -4.21
N VAL A 272 -11.77 15.26 -3.38
CA VAL A 272 -11.55 15.49 -1.95
C VAL A 272 -11.83 14.21 -1.15
N GLY A 273 -10.91 13.83 -0.28
CA GLY A 273 -11.02 12.67 0.59
C GLY A 273 -10.53 12.94 2.01
N SER A 274 -9.87 11.96 2.61
CA SER A 274 -9.12 12.12 3.87
C SER A 274 -7.64 11.92 3.63
N SER A 275 -6.79 12.45 4.51
CA SER A 275 -5.37 12.15 4.50
C SER A 275 -4.89 11.59 5.84
N PHE A 276 -3.92 10.70 5.75
CA PHE A 276 -3.23 10.12 6.88
C PHE A 276 -1.73 10.38 6.73
N LEU A 277 -1.08 10.83 7.80
CA LEU A 277 0.34 11.15 7.82
C LEU A 277 0.90 10.63 9.14
N LYS A 278 1.98 9.86 9.09
CA LYS A 278 2.57 9.32 10.32
C LYS A 278 4.05 9.16 10.10
N SER A 279 4.86 9.74 10.99
CA SER A 279 6.32 9.62 10.91
C SER A 279 6.87 10.07 9.56
N SER A 280 6.32 11.14 8.98
CA SER A 280 6.67 11.66 7.64
C SER A 280 7.99 12.46 7.59
N SER A 281 8.92 12.18 8.52
CA SER A 281 10.27 12.76 8.55
C SER A 281 10.32 14.29 8.52
N TYR A 282 9.25 14.98 8.94
CA TYR A 282 9.12 16.44 8.91
C TYR A 282 9.36 17.06 7.52
N LEU A 283 9.26 16.28 6.43
CA LEU A 283 9.61 16.75 5.09
C LEU A 283 8.72 17.90 4.62
N MET A 284 7.48 17.94 5.06
CA MET A 284 6.53 19.01 4.73
C MET A 284 6.79 20.33 5.47
N PHE A 285 7.79 20.39 6.35
CA PHE A 285 8.30 21.67 6.89
C PHE A 285 9.18 22.39 5.86
N GLU A 286 9.72 21.65 4.89
CA GLU A 286 10.66 22.15 3.90
C GLU A 286 9.96 22.65 2.64
N GLN A 287 10.50 23.70 2.03
CA GLN A 287 9.93 24.27 0.80
C GLN A 287 9.96 23.29 -0.38
N GLY A 288 10.88 22.32 -0.37
CA GLY A 288 10.98 21.28 -1.41
C GLY A 288 9.83 20.27 -1.40
N PHE A 289 8.88 20.35 -0.47
CA PHE A 289 7.69 19.50 -0.40
C PHE A 289 6.40 20.33 -0.32
N SER A 290 6.45 21.60 -0.75
CA SER A 290 5.31 22.50 -0.68
C SER A 290 4.13 22.02 -1.52
N ARG A 291 4.38 21.39 -2.69
CA ARG A 291 3.33 20.94 -3.60
C ARG A 291 2.51 19.80 -3.02
N ILE A 292 3.17 18.81 -2.38
CA ILE A 292 2.45 17.71 -1.74
C ILE A 292 1.70 18.17 -0.50
N ARG A 293 2.31 19.06 0.32
CA ARG A 293 1.65 19.67 1.48
C ARG A 293 0.38 20.40 1.07
N ASN A 294 0.47 21.29 0.07
CA ASN A 294 -0.68 22.06 -0.39
C ASN A 294 -1.75 21.16 -1.01
N PHE A 295 -1.35 20.14 -1.77
CA PHE A 295 -2.28 19.15 -2.30
C PHE A 295 -3.10 18.50 -1.18
N ILE A 296 -2.45 18.02 -0.12
CA ILE A 296 -3.13 17.39 1.03
C ILE A 296 -4.11 18.37 1.69
N ILE A 297 -3.71 19.62 1.95
CA ILE A 297 -4.58 20.65 2.55
C ILE A 297 -5.78 20.95 1.64
N ASP A 298 -5.59 21.00 0.33
CA ASP A 298 -6.65 21.35 -0.61
C ASP A 298 -7.64 20.21 -0.85
N HIS A 299 -7.16 18.96 -0.82
CA HIS A 299 -7.90 17.74 -1.18
C HIS A 299 -8.32 16.87 0.00
N SER A 300 -8.29 17.42 1.21
CA SER A 300 -8.76 16.71 2.41
C SER A 300 -9.91 17.43 3.09
N ALA A 301 -10.91 16.66 3.50
CA ALA A 301 -11.90 17.06 4.50
C ALA A 301 -11.38 16.77 5.92
N THR A 302 -10.60 15.69 6.08
CA THR A 302 -10.00 15.28 7.35
C THR A 302 -8.54 14.90 7.15
N ILE A 303 -7.67 15.33 8.06
CA ILE A 303 -6.25 14.96 8.09
C ILE A 303 -5.92 14.45 9.48
N VAL A 304 -5.42 13.23 9.57
CA VAL A 304 -4.91 12.64 10.82
C VAL A 304 -3.40 12.57 10.74
N GLN A 305 -2.71 13.15 11.72
CA GLN A 305 -1.25 13.25 11.69
C GLN A 305 -0.57 13.27 13.06
N ASP A 306 0.74 13.01 13.08
CA ASP A 306 1.64 13.37 14.19
C ASP A 306 2.29 14.73 13.88
N ASP A 307 3.19 15.18 14.75
CA ASP A 307 3.87 16.47 14.57
C ASP A 307 4.89 16.46 13.41
N ALA A 308 5.23 15.28 12.90
CA ALA A 308 6.05 15.10 11.70
C ALA A 308 5.30 15.34 10.38
N GLY A 309 3.97 15.53 10.44
CA GLY A 309 3.09 15.83 9.31
C GLY A 309 3.20 17.27 8.81
N ILE A 310 2.05 17.86 8.49
CA ILE A 310 1.93 19.24 8.04
C ILE A 310 2.14 20.18 9.24
N PRO A 311 3.01 21.20 9.14
CA PRO A 311 3.17 22.19 10.20
C PRO A 311 1.85 22.85 10.57
N LEU A 312 1.60 23.04 11.86
CA LEU A 312 0.40 23.69 12.38
C LEU A 312 0.18 25.09 11.78
N ALA A 313 1.28 25.80 11.47
CA ALA A 313 1.26 27.13 10.88
C ALA A 313 0.69 27.16 9.45
N ASP A 314 0.68 26.04 8.73
CA ASP A 314 0.14 25.95 7.38
C ASP A 314 -1.39 25.72 7.38
N PHE A 315 -2.00 25.41 8.53
CA PHE A 315 -3.45 25.30 8.66
C PHE A 315 -4.10 26.66 8.88
N ASN A 316 -4.92 27.11 7.92
CA ASN A 316 -5.79 28.26 8.12
C ASN A 316 -6.88 27.93 9.15
N ARG A 317 -6.82 28.57 10.32
CA ARG A 317 -7.73 28.32 11.46
C ARG A 317 -9.19 28.71 11.22
N ASP A 318 -9.47 29.57 10.24
CA ASP A 318 -10.85 29.89 9.84
C ASP A 318 -11.49 28.77 9.01
N LYS A 319 -10.66 27.92 8.40
CA LYS A 319 -11.09 26.79 7.55
C LYS A 319 -10.94 25.44 8.23
N TRP A 320 -10.08 25.33 9.23
CA TRP A 320 -9.70 24.07 9.86
C TRP A 320 -9.88 24.11 11.36
N ASN A 321 -10.67 23.16 11.87
CA ASN A 321 -10.71 22.81 13.27
C ASN A 321 -9.60 21.79 13.57
N ILE A 322 -8.80 22.05 14.61
CA ILE A 322 -7.69 21.17 15.02
C ILE A 322 -7.99 20.63 16.41
N ARG A 323 -8.10 19.30 16.50
CA ARG A 323 -8.17 18.57 17.77
C ARG A 323 -6.85 17.87 18.04
N VAL A 324 -6.46 17.84 19.30
CA VAL A 324 -5.24 17.20 19.77
C VAL A 324 -5.56 16.15 20.84
N PHE A 325 -4.79 15.07 20.85
CA PHE A 325 -4.97 13.93 21.76
C PHE A 325 -3.60 13.42 22.22
N GLY A 326 -3.54 12.88 23.44
CA GLY A 326 -2.31 12.33 24.03
C GLY A 326 -1.39 13.41 24.60
N THR A 327 -0.08 13.16 24.54
CA THR A 327 0.94 14.00 25.15
C THR A 327 1.95 14.47 24.11
N TYR A 328 2.10 15.78 23.95
CA TYR A 328 3.14 16.35 23.09
C TYR A 328 4.38 16.74 23.90
N ILE A 329 5.51 16.12 23.59
CA ILE A 329 6.82 16.42 24.21
C ILE A 329 7.85 16.93 23.20
N GLY A 330 7.37 17.33 22.02
CA GLY A 330 8.20 17.77 20.90
C GLY A 330 8.76 16.62 20.03
N PRO A 331 9.45 16.98 18.93
CA PRO A 331 10.10 16.02 18.04
C PRO A 331 11.16 15.17 18.76
N ILE A 332 11.48 14.00 18.17
CA ILE A 332 12.66 13.23 18.57
C ILE A 332 13.95 14.01 18.28
N GLU A 333 15.06 13.65 18.94
CA GLU A 333 16.31 14.42 18.96
C GLU A 333 16.83 14.80 17.55
N ILE A 334 16.74 13.90 16.58
CA ILE A 334 17.20 14.14 15.20
C ILE A 334 16.35 15.16 14.43
N PHE A 335 15.15 15.48 14.94
CA PHE A 335 14.18 16.41 14.35
C PHE A 335 13.85 17.58 15.28
N LYS A 336 14.60 17.79 16.37
CA LYS A 336 14.32 18.81 17.39
C LYS A 336 14.16 20.24 16.85
N GLN A 337 14.80 20.54 15.71
CA GLN A 337 14.68 21.83 15.02
C GLN A 337 13.25 22.14 14.54
N HIS A 338 12.40 21.13 14.38
CA HIS A 338 11.02 21.28 13.92
C HIS A 338 10.02 21.45 15.08
N TYR A 339 10.49 21.73 16.29
CA TYR A 339 9.62 21.99 17.43
C TYR A 339 8.65 23.14 17.12
N GLN A 340 7.37 22.94 17.45
CA GLN A 340 6.30 23.89 17.19
C GLN A 340 5.79 24.51 18.51
N PRO A 341 6.19 25.75 18.88
CA PRO A 341 5.75 26.38 20.13
C PRO A 341 4.23 26.53 20.24
N LYS A 342 3.56 26.88 19.14
CA LYS A 342 2.09 27.01 19.09
C LYS A 342 1.38 25.66 19.27
N LEU A 343 1.99 24.56 18.83
CA LEU A 343 1.42 23.23 19.08
C LEU A 343 1.51 22.90 20.57
N ASN A 344 2.64 23.19 21.21
CA ASN A 344 2.81 23.03 22.66
C ASN A 344 1.77 23.82 23.46
N GLU A 345 1.56 25.09 23.09
CA GLU A 345 0.56 25.96 23.70
C GLU A 345 -0.86 25.34 23.61
N ILE A 346 -1.23 24.78 22.46
CA ILE A 346 -2.53 24.10 22.30
C ILE A 346 -2.65 22.91 23.27
N PHE A 347 -1.60 22.09 23.42
CA PHE A 347 -1.63 20.96 24.35
C PHE A 347 -1.74 21.40 25.81
N GLU A 348 -1.00 22.44 26.21
CA GLU A 348 -1.03 22.98 27.58
C GLU A 348 -2.39 23.61 27.93
N GLN A 349 -3.02 24.30 26.98
CA GLN A 349 -4.28 25.02 27.21
C GLN A 349 -5.51 24.12 27.10
N SER A 350 -5.47 23.06 26.28
CA SER A 350 -6.67 22.25 25.98
C SER A 350 -6.86 21.06 26.91
N GLY A 351 -5.83 20.62 27.64
CA GLY A 351 -5.91 19.40 28.48
C GLY A 351 -6.43 18.19 27.68
N PRO A 352 -5.75 17.79 26.60
CA PRO A 352 -6.28 16.85 25.62
C PRO A 352 -6.60 15.47 26.22
N PRO A 353 -7.64 14.78 25.71
CA PRO A 353 -7.90 13.41 26.10
C PRO A 353 -6.70 12.50 25.83
N PRO A 354 -6.39 11.53 26.71
CA PRO A 354 -5.25 10.65 26.53
C PRO A 354 -5.47 9.67 25.38
N ILE A 355 -4.35 9.14 24.85
CA ILE A 355 -4.34 7.96 23.97
C ILE A 355 -3.65 6.81 24.69
N GLU A 356 -4.05 5.57 24.39
CA GLU A 356 -3.47 4.35 24.94
C GLU A 356 -2.79 3.48 23.87
N PHE A 357 -2.41 4.08 22.75
CA PHE A 357 -1.73 3.44 21.62
C PHE A 357 -0.58 4.33 21.13
N ASN A 358 0.41 3.71 20.47
CA ASN A 358 1.58 4.42 19.94
C ASN A 358 1.25 5.03 18.57
N PHE A 359 1.72 6.25 18.35
CA PHE A 359 1.51 6.96 17.10
C PHE A 359 2.71 7.86 16.79
N GLY A 360 3.08 7.93 15.51
CA GLY A 360 4.27 8.68 15.08
C GLY A 360 5.58 8.05 15.56
N TYR A 361 6.62 8.89 15.73
CA TYR A 361 7.97 8.43 16.13
C TYR A 361 8.10 8.00 17.60
N ARG A 362 7.03 8.10 18.40
CA ARG A 362 7.05 7.82 19.84
C ARG A 362 6.55 6.40 20.08
N TRP A 363 7.43 5.54 20.60
CA TRP A 363 7.13 4.13 20.88
C TRP A 363 6.49 3.89 22.26
N ASN A 364 6.44 4.92 23.10
CA ASN A 364 5.74 4.95 24.37
C ASN A 364 4.48 5.82 24.20
N TYR A 365 3.30 5.21 24.28
CA TYR A 365 2.03 5.92 24.10
C TYR A 365 1.87 7.13 25.05
N LYS A 366 2.52 7.11 26.23
CA LYS A 366 2.50 8.23 27.18
C LYS A 366 3.19 9.49 26.67
N GLU A 367 4.01 9.34 25.63
CA GLU A 367 4.73 10.40 24.93
C GLU A 367 4.23 10.58 23.49
N SER A 368 3.18 9.85 23.11
CA SER A 368 2.60 9.89 21.77
C SER A 368 1.41 10.85 21.74
N HIS A 369 1.14 11.38 20.56
CA HIS A 369 0.01 12.25 20.31
C HIS A 369 -0.59 12.02 18.94
N VAL A 370 -1.85 12.42 18.78
CA VAL A 370 -2.56 12.46 17.50
C VAL A 370 -3.13 13.85 17.30
N ILE A 371 -2.97 14.38 16.09
CA ILE A 371 -3.58 15.63 15.64
C ILE A 371 -4.62 15.26 14.59
N VAL A 372 -5.87 15.68 14.81
CA VAL A 372 -6.95 15.52 13.85
C VAL A 372 -7.39 16.91 13.39
N ALA A 373 -7.12 17.22 12.12
CA ALA A 373 -7.59 18.42 11.45
C ALA A 373 -8.84 18.09 10.63
N THR A 374 -9.93 18.80 10.86
CA THR A 374 -11.18 18.66 10.08
C THR A 374 -11.56 20.00 9.49
N ARG A 375 -11.97 20.02 8.22
CA ARG A 375 -12.44 21.23 7.56
C ARG A 375 -13.79 21.67 8.16
N ASN A 376 -13.93 22.97 8.40
CA ASN A 376 -15.13 23.60 8.99
C ASN A 376 -16.35 23.54 8.09
#